data_AF-A0A1G4QDL7-F1
#
_entry.id   AF-A0A1G4QDL7-F1
#
_cell.length_a   1.000
_cell.length_b   1.000
_cell.length_c   1.000
_cell.angle_alpha   90.00
_cell.angle_beta   90.00
_cell.angle_gamma   90.00
#
_symmetry.space_group_name_H-M   'P 1'
#
loop_
_entity.id
_entity.type
_entity.pdbx_description
1 polymer ?
#
loop_
_entity_poly.entity_id
_entity_poly.type
_entity_poly.pdbx_seq_one_letter_code
_entity_poly.pdbx_strand_id
1 'polypeptide(L)'
;MHCFNQSPKLFGRKKFWIACVCLLGCQQLRAQNTVSLNDLSFFDNPSPNWKVAAGVQADIAQNEVLTLKDGSGILVNLPGKKDAKDLFTKTTYGDADLELDYMMARGSNSGIYLQGRYEIQLLDSWGTVNPKSGDNGGIYERWDDSKPEGQQGYDGHAPRQNASRAPGLWQHMKISFQAPRFDGNGQKISNAKVLYIWLNGVLIQDNVELAGPTRGAFDTKEAATGPLRLQGDHGPVAFRNIRITSFDKPHPALLNLKYGVYKDGIIEGDSYKKLKPESEGTSPVLSSNQGKLTNDFLIRYTGSIQIKEAGEYVFKLNVPGGKGKLRIDGADAVMLAENRGEGKTQLQPGDHPFELLYSKTVEWARLALGLTVSGPGIREYLLSDANVSNNDPVDPILINATSNTVLRSFSDLPGGIRVTHGVNVGSPELLHYTYDLDKGMIVEIWRGGFLDATPMWHDRGDGSSRPAGSVQYLGKPVPAIEKLSDANAAWALDTAGTGYRPKGYVLNADDVPTFKYNIYGTSVNDASSVMDKGQGIHREVTLANAVDGLFYHLASGNIETLGNGLYVIDDKSYYIRIDDAAGAKPIVRDAGGKQELIIPIQKKLTYSIIF
;
A
#
# COMPACT_ATOMS: atom_id res chain seq x y z
N MET A 1 14.83 -21.56 74.73
CA MET A 1 16.05 -21.86 75.50
C MET A 1 16.60 -23.19 75.00
N HIS A 2 17.89 -23.26 74.65
CA HIS A 2 18.63 -24.45 74.18
C HIS A 2 18.10 -25.08 72.85
N CYS A 3 18.89 -25.59 71.89
CA CYS A 3 20.12 -26.40 71.88
C CYS A 3 19.86 -27.82 72.43
N PHE A 4 20.34 -28.95 71.88
CA PHE A 4 21.40 -29.27 70.90
C PHE A 4 21.14 -30.75 70.39
N ASN A 5 21.78 -31.44 69.43
CA ASN A 5 22.89 -31.24 68.46
C ASN A 5 22.85 -32.38 67.38
N GLN A 6 23.89 -32.51 66.54
CA GLN A 6 24.36 -33.70 65.77
C GLN A 6 23.71 -34.11 64.42
N SER A 7 24.41 -33.72 63.34
CA SER A 7 24.68 -34.56 62.14
C SER A 7 25.87 -35.54 62.44
N PRO A 8 26.46 -36.38 61.52
CA PRO A 8 26.53 -36.26 60.05
C PRO A 8 26.54 -37.57 59.20
N LYS A 9 26.51 -37.44 57.87
CA LYS A 9 27.61 -37.90 56.96
C LYS A 9 27.41 -37.45 55.51
N LEU A 10 28.52 -37.38 54.76
CA LEU A 10 28.59 -36.91 53.37
C LEU A 10 28.47 -38.07 52.38
N PHE A 11 27.98 -37.79 51.17
CA PHE A 11 28.63 -38.24 49.93
C PHE A 11 28.63 -37.11 48.90
N GLY A 12 29.76 -36.91 48.21
CA GLY A 12 30.02 -35.70 47.43
C GLY A 12 29.54 -35.76 45.97
N ARG A 13 29.24 -34.59 45.39
CA ARG A 13 29.07 -34.40 43.94
C ARG A 13 30.24 -33.59 43.38
N LYS A 14 30.88 -34.10 42.32
CA LYS A 14 31.88 -33.35 41.54
C LYS A 14 31.18 -32.18 40.83
N LYS A 15 31.71 -30.96 40.93
CA LYS A 15 31.26 -29.83 40.11
C LYS A 15 31.89 -29.94 38.72
N PHE A 16 31.07 -30.18 37.70
CA PHE A 16 31.47 -29.90 36.32
C PHE A 16 31.51 -28.37 36.13
N TRP A 17 32.57 -27.86 35.53
CA TRP A 17 32.61 -26.48 35.04
C TRP A 17 31.86 -26.43 33.71
N ILE A 18 30.74 -25.71 33.67
CA ILE A 18 30.10 -25.33 32.41
C ILE A 18 30.85 -24.11 31.89
N ALA A 19 31.58 -24.27 30.80
CA ALA A 19 32.13 -23.13 30.07
C ALA A 19 30.97 -22.44 29.33
N CYS A 20 30.63 -21.21 29.72
CA CYS A 20 29.69 -20.39 28.98
C CYS A 20 30.34 -19.96 27.65
N VAL A 21 30.15 -20.76 26.60
CA VAL A 21 30.39 -20.33 25.23
C VAL A 21 29.32 -19.28 24.90
N CYS A 22 29.72 -18.02 24.88
CA CYS A 22 28.85 -16.92 24.46
C CYS A 22 28.55 -17.06 22.96
N LEU A 23 27.49 -17.79 22.63
CA LEU A 23 26.83 -17.70 21.32
C LEU A 23 26.27 -16.27 21.18
N LEU A 24 27.09 -15.41 20.57
CA LEU A 24 26.65 -14.11 20.05
C LEU A 24 25.60 -14.37 18.97
N GLY A 25 24.33 -14.39 19.38
CA GLY A 25 23.19 -14.53 18.49
C GLY A 25 23.18 -13.35 17.52
N CYS A 26 23.66 -13.58 16.29
CA CYS A 26 23.69 -12.57 15.25
C CYS A 26 22.26 -12.36 14.73
N GLN A 27 21.50 -11.53 15.45
CA GLN A 27 20.24 -10.99 14.95
C GLN A 27 20.54 -10.00 13.82
N GLN A 28 20.80 -10.51 12.63
CA GLN A 28 20.72 -9.72 11.41
C GLN A 28 19.26 -9.31 11.22
N LEU A 29 18.96 -8.12 11.73
CA LEU A 29 17.71 -7.40 11.48
C LEU A 29 17.50 -7.25 9.96
N ARG A 30 16.23 -7.17 9.55
CA ARG A 30 15.82 -7.19 8.14
C ARG A 30 16.61 -6.19 7.29
N ALA A 31 16.89 -6.55 6.05
CA ALA A 31 17.61 -5.74 5.07
C ALA A 31 16.88 -4.44 4.62
N GLN A 32 15.82 -4.03 5.32
CA GLN A 32 15.10 -2.77 5.11
C GLN A 32 15.73 -1.67 5.98
N ASN A 33 16.58 -0.84 5.38
CA ASN A 33 17.18 0.30 6.06
C ASN A 33 16.16 1.44 6.16
N THR A 34 15.68 1.75 7.36
CA THR A 34 14.93 2.98 7.62
C THR A 34 15.91 4.14 7.73
N VAL A 35 15.70 5.20 6.96
CA VAL A 35 16.55 6.40 6.99
C VAL A 35 16.30 7.16 8.29
N SER A 36 17.36 7.41 9.06
CA SER A 36 17.31 8.31 10.21
C SER A 36 17.17 9.76 9.73
N LEU A 37 16.10 10.43 10.13
CA LEU A 37 15.83 11.84 9.83
C LEU A 37 16.01 12.73 11.07
N ASN A 38 16.93 12.35 11.96
CA ASN A 38 17.40 13.16 13.08
C ASN A 38 18.34 14.29 12.66
N ASP A 39 19.06 14.07 11.56
CA ASP A 39 19.95 15.01 10.89
C ASP A 39 20.02 14.61 9.39
N LEU A 40 20.93 15.22 8.63
CA LEU A 40 21.10 14.96 7.19
C LEU A 40 22.32 14.06 6.88
N SER A 41 22.92 13.39 7.87
CA SER A 41 24.19 12.66 7.73
C SER A 41 24.14 11.46 6.77
N PHE A 42 22.96 10.91 6.52
CA PHE A 42 22.73 9.86 5.51
C PHE A 42 22.98 10.33 4.07
N PHE A 43 22.82 11.63 3.83
CA PHE A 43 22.92 12.25 2.52
C PHE A 43 24.30 12.87 2.29
N ASP A 44 24.68 12.99 1.02
CA ASP A 44 25.94 13.60 0.62
C ASP A 44 25.81 15.11 0.43
N ASN A 45 26.77 15.84 1.00
CA ASN A 45 26.92 17.30 0.97
C ASN A 45 25.62 18.13 0.84
N PRO A 46 24.66 18.02 1.80
CA PRO A 46 23.35 18.66 1.68
C PRO A 46 23.42 20.19 1.58
N SER A 47 22.67 20.77 0.64
CA SER A 47 22.53 22.22 0.46
C SER A 47 21.50 22.84 1.42
N PRO A 48 21.56 24.16 1.70
CA PRO A 48 20.74 24.81 2.74
C PRO A 48 19.21 24.83 2.52
N ASN A 49 18.74 24.43 1.33
CA ASN A 49 17.33 24.18 1.05
C ASN A 49 16.82 22.91 1.76
N TRP A 50 17.68 21.92 2.03
CA TRP A 50 17.33 20.70 2.75
C TRP A 50 17.50 20.85 4.26
N LYS A 51 16.47 20.45 5.02
CA LYS A 51 16.39 20.58 6.48
C LYS A 51 15.68 19.37 7.10
N VAL A 52 15.82 19.21 8.41
CA VAL A 52 14.93 18.35 9.21
C VAL A 52 13.94 19.21 10.00
N ALA A 53 12.74 18.66 10.23
CA ALA A 53 11.67 19.28 11.01
C ALA A 53 10.87 18.21 11.78
N ALA A 54 10.18 18.62 12.85
CA ALA A 54 9.23 17.77 13.59
C ALA A 54 7.77 17.93 13.13
N GLY A 55 7.51 18.89 12.22
CA GLY A 55 6.20 19.10 11.63
C GLY A 55 6.30 19.97 10.38
N VAL A 56 5.39 19.75 9.45
CA VAL A 56 5.27 20.51 8.20
C VAL A 56 3.78 20.68 7.87
N GLN A 57 3.41 21.85 7.35
CA GLN A 57 2.06 22.17 6.92
C GLN A 57 2.12 23.04 5.66
N ALA A 58 1.52 22.57 4.57
CA ALA A 58 1.34 23.40 3.37
C ALA A 58 0.19 24.39 3.53
N ASP A 59 0.26 25.51 2.82
CA ASP A 59 -0.90 26.35 2.55
C ASP A 59 -1.63 25.80 1.31
N ILE A 60 -2.92 25.47 1.42
CA ILE A 60 -3.73 24.96 0.31
C ILE A 60 -4.25 26.09 -0.61
N ALA A 61 -4.12 27.35 -0.19
CA ALA A 61 -4.50 28.53 -0.98
C ALA A 61 -3.29 29.20 -1.67
N GLN A 62 -2.08 29.04 -1.16
CA GLN A 62 -0.85 29.65 -1.71
C GLN A 62 0.07 28.63 -2.37
N ASN A 63 0.54 28.93 -3.58
CA ASN A 63 1.54 28.09 -4.25
C ASN A 63 2.88 28.14 -3.49
N GLU A 64 3.59 27.00 -3.44
CA GLU A 64 4.96 26.89 -2.92
C GLU A 64 5.16 27.37 -1.46
N VAL A 65 4.13 27.30 -0.62
CA VAL A 65 4.23 27.60 0.82
C VAL A 65 4.18 26.31 1.64
N LEU A 66 5.29 26.02 2.32
CA LEU A 66 5.35 25.11 3.47
C LEU A 66 5.78 25.90 4.72
N THR A 67 5.09 25.69 5.83
CA THR A 67 5.48 26.16 7.16
C THR A 67 6.01 24.99 7.98
N LEU A 68 7.04 25.23 8.79
CA LEU A 68 7.76 24.19 9.53
C LEU A 68 7.58 24.34 11.05
N LYS A 69 7.71 23.22 11.76
CA LYS A 69 7.93 23.17 13.21
C LYS A 69 9.30 22.56 13.50
N ASP A 70 10.13 23.30 14.23
CA ASP A 70 11.50 22.90 14.57
C ASP A 70 11.55 21.54 15.29
N GLY A 71 12.59 20.75 14.97
CA GLY A 71 12.82 19.41 15.48
C GLY A 71 13.26 18.45 14.37
N SER A 72 12.92 17.17 14.48
CA SER A 72 13.37 16.13 13.56
C SER A 72 12.30 15.07 13.27
N GLY A 73 12.58 14.19 12.29
CA GLY A 73 11.71 13.10 11.85
C GLY A 73 11.13 13.28 10.43
N ILE A 74 11.14 14.51 9.91
CA ILE A 74 10.69 14.85 8.55
C ILE A 74 11.84 15.56 7.83
N LEU A 75 12.19 15.09 6.62
CA LEU A 75 13.08 15.77 5.69
C LEU A 75 12.28 16.79 4.88
N VAL A 76 12.75 18.02 4.72
CA VAL A 76 12.03 19.05 3.94
C VAL A 76 12.96 19.80 3.00
N ASN A 77 12.51 19.99 1.76
CA ASN A 77 13.07 20.91 0.79
C ASN A 77 12.35 22.27 0.84
N LEU A 78 13.11 23.36 0.97
CA LEU A 78 12.67 24.74 0.80
C LEU A 78 13.65 25.44 -0.17
N PRO A 79 13.43 25.37 -1.50
CA PRO A 79 14.40 25.83 -2.51
C PRO A 79 14.63 27.35 -2.46
N GLY A 80 13.60 28.14 -2.12
CA GLY A 80 13.71 29.60 -2.11
C GLY A 80 13.81 30.15 -3.53
N LYS A 81 14.82 30.98 -3.82
CA LYS A 81 14.96 31.67 -5.13
C LYS A 81 16.34 31.55 -5.78
N LYS A 82 17.33 30.96 -5.11
CA LYS A 82 18.72 30.79 -5.59
C LYS A 82 19.41 29.63 -4.87
N ASP A 83 20.40 29.05 -5.53
CA ASP A 83 21.42 28.14 -4.97
C ASP A 83 20.90 26.85 -4.29
N ALA A 84 19.62 26.53 -4.50
CA ALA A 84 19.05 25.23 -4.20
C ALA A 84 19.69 24.12 -5.04
N LYS A 85 19.79 22.92 -4.47
CA LYS A 85 20.32 21.74 -5.14
C LYS A 85 19.57 20.49 -4.72
N ASP A 86 19.76 19.42 -5.48
CA ASP A 86 19.26 18.09 -5.19
C ASP A 86 19.99 17.43 -4.02
N LEU A 87 19.33 16.46 -3.39
CA LEU A 87 19.88 15.67 -2.31
C LEU A 87 20.20 14.25 -2.79
N PHE A 88 21.41 13.78 -2.54
CA PHE A 88 21.89 12.45 -2.94
C PHE A 88 22.18 11.59 -1.71
N THR A 89 21.92 10.29 -1.77
CA THR A 89 22.37 9.36 -0.71
C THR A 89 23.85 9.03 -0.86
N LYS A 90 24.58 8.92 0.25
CA LYS A 90 25.99 8.46 0.24
C LYS A 90 26.13 7.01 -0.25
N THR A 91 25.15 6.18 0.11
CA THR A 91 25.04 4.80 -0.37
C THR A 91 24.54 4.77 -1.80
N THR A 92 25.06 3.84 -2.61
CA THR A 92 24.52 3.53 -3.95
C THR A 92 23.79 2.19 -3.92
N TYR A 93 22.77 2.05 -4.75
CA TYR A 93 21.82 0.93 -4.76
C TYR A 93 21.76 0.26 -6.13
N GLY A 94 21.68 -1.08 -6.14
CA GLY A 94 21.38 -1.88 -7.33
C GLY A 94 19.88 -2.06 -7.49
N ASP A 95 19.40 -3.30 -7.47
CA ASP A 95 17.98 -3.59 -7.25
C ASP A 95 17.58 -3.12 -5.84
N ALA A 96 16.44 -2.45 -5.74
CA ALA A 96 15.92 -1.97 -4.47
C ALA A 96 14.40 -1.83 -4.49
N ASP A 97 13.78 -1.96 -3.31
CA ASP A 97 12.44 -1.45 -3.04
C ASP A 97 12.56 -0.19 -2.18
N LEU A 98 11.80 0.84 -2.53
CA LEU A 98 11.72 2.13 -1.83
C LEU A 98 10.28 2.34 -1.36
N GLU A 99 10.11 2.56 -0.06
CA GLU A 99 8.84 2.90 0.58
C GLU A 99 9.00 4.22 1.34
N LEU A 100 8.14 5.21 1.09
CA LEU A 100 8.17 6.50 1.79
C LEU A 100 6.79 7.17 1.85
N ASP A 101 6.66 8.16 2.73
CA ASP A 101 5.59 9.16 2.62
C ASP A 101 6.18 10.49 2.13
N TYR A 102 5.42 11.25 1.35
CA TYR A 102 5.77 12.60 0.93
C TYR A 102 4.58 13.56 0.97
N MET A 103 4.85 14.85 1.10
CA MET A 103 3.86 15.94 1.09
C MET A 103 4.38 17.05 0.19
N MET A 104 3.52 17.61 -0.66
CA MET A 104 3.86 18.70 -1.55
C MET A 104 3.12 19.98 -1.17
N ALA A 105 3.75 21.13 -1.39
CA ALA A 105 3.05 22.42 -1.45
C ALA A 105 2.22 22.52 -2.73
N ARG A 106 1.24 23.42 -2.76
CA ARG A 106 0.41 23.66 -3.94
C ARG A 106 1.27 24.15 -5.11
N GLY A 107 1.01 23.63 -6.31
CA GLY A 107 1.76 23.91 -7.54
C GLY A 107 3.23 23.43 -7.54
N SER A 108 3.66 22.68 -6.53
CA SER A 108 5.05 22.26 -6.38
C SER A 108 5.44 21.13 -7.33
N ASN A 109 6.75 21.03 -7.63
CA ASN A 109 7.37 20.04 -8.50
C ASN A 109 8.66 19.50 -7.85
N SER A 110 8.93 18.20 -7.96
CA SER A 110 10.12 17.48 -7.48
C SER A 110 10.19 16.12 -8.19
N GLY A 111 11.18 15.28 -7.87
CA GLY A 111 11.36 13.98 -8.51
C GLY A 111 12.21 13.03 -7.66
N ILE A 112 11.86 11.74 -7.70
CA ILE A 112 12.61 10.65 -7.07
C ILE A 112 13.42 9.95 -8.16
N TYR A 113 14.72 10.23 -8.21
CA TYR A 113 15.62 9.65 -9.21
C TYR A 113 16.23 8.35 -8.70
N LEU A 114 15.72 7.23 -9.20
CA LEU A 114 16.27 5.89 -8.99
C LEU A 114 17.66 5.82 -9.64
N GLN A 115 18.66 5.40 -8.88
CA GLN A 115 20.08 5.42 -9.26
C GLN A 115 20.59 6.79 -9.77
N GLY A 116 19.91 7.90 -9.42
CA GLY A 116 20.19 9.24 -9.93
C GLY A 116 19.74 9.48 -11.38
N ARG A 117 19.13 8.47 -12.03
CA ARG A 117 19.00 8.36 -13.49
C ARG A 117 17.59 8.16 -14.02
N TYR A 118 16.69 7.61 -13.22
CA TYR A 118 15.30 7.35 -13.66
C TYR A 118 14.34 8.07 -12.72
N GLU A 119 13.77 9.17 -13.20
CA GLU A 119 12.87 10.03 -12.45
C GLU A 119 11.47 9.42 -12.35
N ILE A 120 11.05 9.14 -11.12
CA ILE A 120 9.65 9.04 -10.75
C ILE A 120 9.21 10.45 -10.36
N GLN A 121 8.34 11.02 -11.18
CA GLN A 121 7.94 12.42 -11.11
C GLN A 121 7.04 12.70 -9.91
N LEU A 122 7.27 13.82 -9.20
CA LEU A 122 6.41 14.31 -8.12
C LEU A 122 5.88 15.69 -8.49
N LEU A 123 4.57 15.80 -8.75
CA LEU A 123 3.91 17.06 -9.11
C LEU A 123 2.66 17.25 -8.25
N ASP A 124 2.23 18.50 -8.04
CA ASP A 124 0.85 18.79 -7.63
C ASP A 124 -0.14 18.49 -8.78
N SER A 125 -0.39 17.20 -9.00
CA SER A 125 -1.39 16.67 -9.95
C SER A 125 -2.79 16.53 -9.30
N TRP A 126 -3.09 17.29 -8.24
CA TRP A 126 -4.38 17.22 -7.56
C TRP A 126 -5.53 17.71 -8.45
N GLY A 127 -6.39 16.77 -8.85
CA GLY A 127 -7.47 17.01 -9.81
C GLY A 127 -7.10 16.78 -11.29
N THR A 128 -5.91 16.25 -11.60
CA THR A 128 -5.60 15.83 -12.98
C THR A 128 -6.43 14.60 -13.37
N VAL A 129 -7.35 14.75 -14.33
CA VAL A 129 -8.17 13.64 -14.86
C VAL A 129 -7.38 12.76 -15.85
N ASN A 130 -6.54 13.35 -16.69
CA ASN A 130 -5.84 12.67 -17.80
C ASN A 130 -4.31 12.77 -17.65
N PRO A 131 -3.69 12.07 -16.69
CA PRO A 131 -2.28 12.27 -16.34
C PRO A 131 -1.30 11.93 -17.48
N LYS A 132 -0.06 12.43 -17.34
CA LYS A 132 1.06 12.27 -18.27
C LYS A 132 2.30 11.71 -17.57
N SER A 133 3.34 11.43 -18.37
CA SER A 133 4.73 11.23 -17.94
C SER A 133 5.21 12.29 -16.92
N GLY A 134 4.78 13.54 -17.10
CA GLY A 134 5.06 14.69 -16.23
C GLY A 134 4.15 14.87 -15.01
N ASP A 135 3.16 14.00 -14.79
CA ASP A 135 2.31 14.03 -13.58
C ASP A 135 2.87 13.13 -12.46
N ASN A 136 2.36 13.34 -11.24
CA ASN A 136 2.73 12.61 -10.03
C ASN A 136 2.68 11.08 -10.19
N GLY A 137 3.81 10.41 -9.98
CA GLY A 137 3.98 8.97 -10.17
C GLY A 137 4.17 8.52 -11.64
N GLY A 138 4.25 9.47 -12.57
CA GLY A 138 4.76 9.23 -13.91
C GLY A 138 6.25 8.85 -13.89
N ILE A 139 6.68 8.08 -14.88
CA ILE A 139 8.09 7.93 -15.21
C ILE A 139 8.39 9.00 -16.25
N TYR A 140 9.29 9.92 -15.92
CA TYR A 140 9.50 11.12 -16.74
C TYR A 140 10.16 10.80 -18.08
N GLU A 141 10.05 11.74 -19.02
CA GLU A 141 10.52 11.54 -20.39
C GLU A 141 12.05 11.52 -20.49
N ARG A 142 12.54 10.72 -21.44
CA ARG A 142 13.88 10.83 -21.99
C ARG A 142 13.90 11.97 -23.00
N TRP A 143 15.08 12.56 -23.21
CA TRP A 143 15.20 13.81 -23.96
C TRP A 143 16.20 13.69 -25.11
N ASP A 144 15.87 14.34 -26.23
CA ASP A 144 16.67 14.36 -27.46
C ASP A 144 16.64 15.77 -28.05
N ASP A 145 17.68 16.56 -27.74
CA ASP A 145 17.84 17.95 -28.20
C ASP A 145 18.07 18.09 -29.72
N SER A 146 18.18 16.98 -30.47
CA SER A 146 18.26 17.03 -31.94
C SER A 146 16.89 17.11 -32.63
N LYS A 147 15.79 16.87 -31.89
CA LYS A 147 14.42 16.90 -32.41
C LYS A 147 13.81 18.31 -32.41
N PRO A 148 12.74 18.55 -33.19
CA PRO A 148 12.00 19.82 -33.16
C PRO A 148 11.47 20.18 -31.77
N GLU A 149 11.23 21.47 -31.55
CA GLU A 149 10.62 21.97 -30.33
C GLU A 149 9.23 21.37 -30.10
N GLY A 150 8.98 20.88 -28.88
CA GLY A 150 7.76 20.13 -28.52
C GLY A 150 7.81 18.65 -28.92
N GLN A 151 8.92 18.15 -29.45
CA GLN A 151 9.10 16.74 -29.85
C GLN A 151 10.37 16.10 -29.23
N GLN A 152 11.14 16.82 -28.43
CA GLN A 152 12.37 16.31 -27.81
C GLN A 152 12.09 15.24 -26.73
N GLY A 153 10.93 15.31 -26.06
CA GLY A 153 10.47 14.32 -25.09
C GLY A 153 10.03 13.01 -25.75
N TYR A 154 10.44 11.88 -25.18
CA TYR A 154 10.04 10.53 -25.62
C TYR A 154 10.20 9.51 -24.47
N ASP A 155 9.65 8.31 -24.63
CA ASP A 155 9.89 7.17 -23.72
C ASP A 155 9.50 7.44 -22.24
N GLY A 156 8.56 8.36 -22.00
CA GLY A 156 7.96 8.62 -20.69
C GLY A 156 6.64 7.86 -20.52
N HIS A 157 6.33 7.45 -19.30
CA HIS A 157 5.17 6.60 -19.00
C HIS A 157 4.25 7.29 -17.99
N ALA A 158 3.05 7.67 -18.44
CA ALA A 158 2.01 8.21 -17.56
C ALA A 158 1.57 7.17 -16.51
N PRO A 159 1.21 7.58 -15.29
CA PRO A 159 0.63 6.67 -14.32
C PRO A 159 -0.74 6.19 -14.83
N ARG A 160 -1.07 4.91 -14.60
CA ARG A 160 -2.31 4.26 -15.08
C ARG A 160 -3.59 5.02 -14.71
N GLN A 161 -3.57 5.72 -13.57
CA GLN A 161 -4.60 6.65 -13.13
C GLN A 161 -4.01 7.63 -12.11
N ASN A 162 -4.66 8.78 -11.91
CA ASN A 162 -4.24 9.74 -10.90
C ASN A 162 -4.66 9.27 -9.49
N ALA A 163 -3.68 8.98 -8.64
CA ALA A 163 -3.89 8.61 -7.23
C ALA A 163 -3.47 9.73 -6.25
N SER A 164 -3.28 10.97 -6.73
CA SER A 164 -2.78 12.09 -5.94
C SER A 164 -3.82 12.64 -4.97
N ARG A 165 -3.38 12.86 -3.73
CA ARG A 165 -4.09 13.65 -2.71
C ARG A 165 -3.81 15.15 -2.87
N ALA A 166 -4.61 15.99 -2.22
CA ALA A 166 -4.48 17.44 -2.19
C ALA A 166 -3.14 17.92 -1.57
N PRO A 167 -2.66 19.12 -1.95
CA PRO A 167 -1.50 19.75 -1.31
C PRO A 167 -1.62 19.82 0.21
N GLY A 168 -0.52 19.53 0.89
CA GLY A 168 -0.46 19.47 2.36
C GLY A 168 -0.99 18.19 3.00
N LEU A 169 -1.49 17.22 2.23
CA LEU A 169 -1.80 15.86 2.68
C LEU A 169 -0.60 14.92 2.46
N TRP A 170 -0.49 13.88 3.30
CA TRP A 170 0.53 12.84 3.09
C TRP A 170 0.11 11.87 1.99
N GLN A 171 0.96 11.81 0.96
CA GLN A 171 1.01 10.79 -0.07
C GLN A 171 1.88 9.63 0.45
N HIS A 172 1.55 8.38 0.12
CA HIS A 172 2.34 7.19 0.45
C HIS A 172 2.71 6.43 -0.83
N MET A 173 4.01 6.20 -1.07
CA MET A 173 4.52 5.59 -2.29
C MET A 173 5.41 4.39 -2.01
N LYS A 174 5.23 3.34 -2.83
CA LYS A 174 6.07 2.13 -2.88
C LYS A 174 6.55 1.90 -4.30
N ILE A 175 7.86 1.95 -4.53
CA ILE A 175 8.51 1.69 -5.81
C ILE A 175 9.30 0.38 -5.69
N SER A 176 9.19 -0.52 -6.67
CA SER A 176 10.11 -1.67 -6.81
C SER A 176 10.92 -1.52 -8.08
N PHE A 177 12.24 -1.47 -7.93
CA PHE A 177 13.19 -1.18 -9.00
C PHE A 177 14.16 -2.33 -9.23
N GLN A 178 14.45 -2.59 -10.50
CA GLN A 178 15.49 -3.49 -10.99
C GLN A 178 16.52 -2.68 -11.77
N ALA A 179 17.78 -2.71 -11.34
CA ALA A 179 18.90 -2.05 -11.99
C ALA A 179 19.20 -2.61 -13.40
N PRO A 180 19.80 -1.83 -14.30
CA PRO A 180 20.31 -2.36 -15.55
C PRO A 180 21.42 -3.39 -15.28
N ARG A 181 21.57 -4.37 -16.16
CA ARG A 181 22.58 -5.44 -16.04
C ARG A 181 23.66 -5.27 -17.11
N PHE A 182 24.89 -5.61 -16.75
CA PHE A 182 26.06 -5.51 -17.63
C PHE A 182 26.83 -6.84 -17.64
N ASP A 183 27.54 -7.10 -18.74
CA ASP A 183 28.47 -8.23 -18.83
C ASP A 183 29.83 -7.93 -18.17
N GLY A 184 30.77 -8.88 -18.22
CA GLY A 184 32.13 -8.71 -17.70
C GLY A 184 32.99 -7.66 -18.44
N ASN A 185 32.54 -7.18 -19.60
CA ASN A 185 33.19 -6.11 -20.37
C ASN A 185 32.57 -4.73 -20.09
N GLY A 186 31.48 -4.66 -19.32
CA GLY A 186 30.72 -3.43 -19.06
C GLY A 186 29.72 -3.06 -20.16
N GLN A 187 29.37 -3.98 -21.07
CA GLN A 187 28.31 -3.79 -22.05
C GLN A 187 26.94 -4.09 -21.41
N LYS A 188 25.93 -3.25 -21.66
CA LYS A 188 24.56 -3.45 -21.14
C LYS A 188 23.92 -4.69 -21.77
N ILE A 189 23.44 -5.61 -20.93
CA ILE A 189 22.76 -6.87 -21.31
C ILE A 189 21.29 -6.92 -20.84
N SER A 190 20.87 -6.02 -19.94
CA SER A 190 19.46 -5.76 -19.64
C SER A 190 19.27 -4.29 -19.32
N ASN A 191 18.15 -3.73 -19.78
CA ASN A 191 17.62 -2.47 -19.30
C ASN A 191 17.25 -2.53 -17.81
N ALA A 192 17.11 -1.37 -17.20
CA ALA A 192 16.49 -1.22 -15.88
C ALA A 192 14.97 -1.42 -15.98
N LYS A 193 14.29 -1.74 -14.88
CA LYS A 193 12.83 -1.85 -14.82
C LYS A 193 12.25 -1.27 -13.55
N VAL A 194 11.09 -0.65 -13.66
CA VAL A 194 10.17 -0.38 -12.56
C VAL A 194 9.17 -1.53 -12.53
N LEU A 195 9.39 -2.47 -11.61
CA LEU A 195 8.55 -3.66 -11.48
C LEU A 195 7.13 -3.29 -11.01
N TYR A 196 7.02 -2.30 -10.11
CA TYR A 196 5.78 -1.61 -9.82
C TYR A 196 6.02 -0.23 -9.19
N ILE A 197 5.00 0.63 -9.27
CA ILE A 197 4.79 1.73 -8.33
C ILE A 197 3.36 1.67 -7.81
N TRP A 198 3.21 1.66 -6.49
CA TRP A 198 1.95 1.92 -5.82
C TRP A 198 1.97 3.33 -5.22
N LEU A 199 0.89 4.09 -5.42
CA LEU A 199 0.66 5.40 -4.82
C LEU A 199 -0.69 5.38 -4.12
N ASN A 200 -0.73 5.71 -2.83
CA ASN A 200 -1.95 5.79 -2.01
C ASN A 200 -2.90 4.57 -2.16
N GLY A 201 -2.33 3.37 -2.21
CA GLY A 201 -3.05 2.10 -2.36
C GLY A 201 -3.33 1.64 -3.80
N VAL A 202 -2.97 2.43 -4.82
CA VAL A 202 -3.25 2.15 -6.24
C VAL A 202 -1.98 1.78 -6.99
N LEU A 203 -2.03 0.70 -7.78
CA LEU A 203 -0.98 0.33 -8.73
C LEU A 203 -0.99 1.29 -9.94
N ILE A 204 -0.02 2.20 -10.00
CA ILE A 204 0.06 3.26 -11.03
C ILE A 204 1.12 2.99 -12.10
N GLN A 205 2.15 2.19 -11.81
CA GLN A 205 3.11 1.67 -12.79
C GLN A 205 3.33 0.17 -12.53
N ASP A 206 3.59 -0.61 -13.56
CA ASP A 206 3.59 -2.08 -13.51
C ASP A 206 4.47 -2.63 -14.64
N ASN A 207 5.56 -3.32 -14.26
CA ASN A 207 6.57 -3.94 -15.13
C ASN A 207 7.06 -3.06 -16.32
N VAL A 208 7.32 -1.78 -16.05
CA VAL A 208 7.80 -0.81 -17.06
C VAL A 208 9.30 -0.99 -17.25
N GLU A 209 9.73 -1.18 -18.51
CA GLU A 209 11.14 -1.28 -18.88
C GLU A 209 11.71 0.09 -19.30
N LEU A 210 12.91 0.41 -18.81
CA LEU A 210 13.54 1.72 -18.97
C LEU A 210 14.75 1.60 -19.89
N ALA A 211 14.60 2.01 -21.15
CA ALA A 211 15.63 1.81 -22.17
C ALA A 211 16.87 2.71 -21.99
N GLY A 212 16.79 3.75 -21.15
CA GLY A 212 17.92 4.57 -20.71
C GLY A 212 17.50 5.63 -19.67
N PRO A 213 18.43 6.49 -19.20
CA PRO A 213 18.13 7.53 -18.22
C PRO A 213 17.10 8.55 -18.71
N THR A 214 16.28 9.06 -17.80
CA THR A 214 15.31 10.15 -18.04
C THR A 214 16.03 11.49 -18.19
N ARG A 215 15.31 12.54 -18.60
CA ARG A 215 15.81 13.91 -18.52
C ARG A 215 16.25 14.24 -17.09
N GLY A 216 17.17 15.19 -16.97
CA GLY A 216 17.65 15.69 -15.68
C GLY A 216 18.59 14.74 -14.92
N ALA A 217 18.82 13.50 -15.39
CA ALA A 217 19.73 12.53 -14.78
C ALA A 217 21.14 13.09 -14.50
N PHE A 218 21.72 12.76 -13.34
CA PHE A 218 23.04 13.30 -12.93
C PHE A 218 24.22 12.79 -13.77
N ASP A 219 24.04 11.63 -14.40
CA ASP A 219 24.98 10.97 -15.30
C ASP A 219 24.19 10.18 -16.36
N THR A 220 24.42 10.48 -17.63
CA THR A 220 23.74 9.81 -18.76
C THR A 220 24.30 8.43 -19.06
N LYS A 221 25.46 8.06 -18.48
CA LYS A 221 25.97 6.69 -18.55
C LYS A 221 25.28 5.82 -17.49
N GLU A 222 24.58 4.78 -17.92
CA GLU A 222 24.01 3.78 -17.01
C GLU A 222 25.11 2.99 -16.28
N ALA A 223 24.80 2.55 -15.04
CA ALA A 223 25.68 1.73 -14.21
C ALA A 223 24.86 0.74 -13.38
N ALA A 224 25.50 -0.34 -12.91
CA ALA A 224 24.82 -1.36 -12.10
C ALA A 224 24.31 -0.82 -10.74
N THR A 225 24.93 0.23 -10.21
CA THR A 225 24.46 0.96 -9.02
C THR A 225 24.44 2.47 -9.23
N GLY A 226 23.65 3.18 -8.40
CA GLY A 226 23.68 4.64 -8.29
C GLY A 226 23.02 5.13 -7.00
N PRO A 227 23.23 6.39 -6.59
CA PRO A 227 22.59 6.95 -5.41
C PRO A 227 21.07 7.05 -5.61
N LEU A 228 20.29 7.09 -4.53
CA LEU A 228 18.96 7.67 -4.60
C LEU A 228 19.12 9.20 -4.59
N ARG A 229 18.42 9.90 -5.48
CA ARG A 229 18.40 11.36 -5.55
C ARG A 229 16.97 11.88 -5.39
N LEU A 230 16.83 12.96 -4.63
CA LEU A 230 15.59 13.74 -4.50
C LEU A 230 15.82 15.11 -5.12
N GLN A 231 14.99 15.49 -6.09
CA GLN A 231 15.10 16.78 -6.77
C GLN A 231 14.74 17.93 -5.81
N GLY A 232 15.65 18.88 -5.66
CA GLY A 232 15.61 19.91 -4.63
C GLY A 232 15.67 21.35 -5.14
N ASP A 233 15.99 21.55 -6.43
CA ASP A 233 16.11 22.85 -7.07
C ASP A 233 14.79 23.43 -7.62
N HIS A 234 13.73 22.60 -7.70
CA HIS A 234 12.39 22.98 -8.16
C HIS A 234 11.51 23.54 -7.03
N GLY A 235 10.55 22.76 -6.49
CA GLY A 235 9.53 23.23 -5.56
C GLY A 235 9.64 22.67 -4.13
N PRO A 236 8.88 23.22 -3.16
CA PRO A 236 8.85 22.72 -1.79
C PRO A 236 8.17 21.36 -1.65
N VAL A 237 8.85 20.43 -0.99
CA VAL A 237 8.40 19.05 -0.76
C VAL A 237 8.94 18.55 0.58
N ALA A 238 8.19 17.71 1.28
CA ALA A 238 8.62 17.04 2.50
C ALA A 238 8.52 15.52 2.35
N PHE A 239 9.41 14.79 3.04
CA PHE A 239 9.50 13.33 3.04
C PHE A 239 9.65 12.80 4.47
N ARG A 240 9.07 11.64 4.74
CA ARG A 240 9.25 10.91 6.00
C ARG A 240 9.13 9.40 5.77
N ASN A 241 9.36 8.61 6.83
CA ASN A 241 9.19 7.14 6.82
C ASN A 241 10.00 6.41 5.72
N ILE A 242 11.05 7.05 5.19
CA ILE A 242 11.84 6.55 4.06
C ILE A 242 12.53 5.23 4.45
N ARG A 243 12.24 4.17 3.68
CA ARG A 243 12.75 2.81 3.85
C ARG A 243 13.32 2.33 2.52
N ILE A 244 14.56 1.85 2.54
CA ILE A 244 15.24 1.30 1.36
C ILE A 244 15.66 -0.13 1.65
N THR A 245 15.15 -1.09 0.87
CA THR A 245 15.54 -2.50 0.92
C THR A 245 16.39 -2.80 -0.30
N SER A 246 17.67 -3.11 -0.11
CA SER A 246 18.58 -3.53 -1.20
C SER A 246 18.38 -5.01 -1.53
N PHE A 247 18.54 -5.37 -2.81
CA PHE A 247 18.62 -6.76 -3.25
C PHE A 247 19.94 -7.02 -4.00
N ASP A 248 21.03 -7.10 -3.25
CA ASP A 248 22.40 -7.26 -3.74
C ASP A 248 22.94 -8.70 -3.61
N LYS A 249 22.11 -9.65 -3.15
CA LYS A 249 22.54 -11.01 -2.80
C LYS A 249 22.12 -12.06 -3.84
N PRO A 250 22.97 -13.07 -4.11
CA PRO A 250 22.65 -14.13 -5.04
C PRO A 250 21.48 -14.98 -4.52
N HIS A 251 20.53 -15.30 -5.40
CA HIS A 251 19.38 -16.13 -5.06
C HIS A 251 19.80 -17.56 -4.69
N PRO A 252 19.01 -18.28 -3.87
CA PRO A 252 19.25 -19.70 -3.60
C PRO A 252 19.18 -20.53 -4.89
N ALA A 253 20.08 -21.51 -5.02
CA ALA A 253 20.15 -22.38 -6.19
C ALA A 253 19.80 -23.83 -5.83
N LEU A 254 19.01 -24.51 -6.65
CA LEU A 254 18.69 -25.93 -6.46
C LEU A 254 19.73 -26.80 -7.17
N LEU A 255 20.32 -27.73 -6.44
CA LEU A 255 21.41 -28.60 -6.87
C LEU A 255 21.02 -30.08 -6.75
N ASN A 256 21.59 -30.91 -7.63
CA ASN A 256 21.46 -32.38 -7.61
C ASN A 256 20.01 -32.87 -7.62
N LEU A 257 19.11 -32.11 -8.26
CA LEU A 257 17.67 -32.29 -8.19
C LEU A 257 17.20 -33.61 -8.81
N LYS A 258 16.50 -34.40 -8.01
CA LYS A 258 15.88 -35.67 -8.36
C LYS A 258 14.38 -35.63 -8.10
N TYR A 259 13.63 -36.41 -8.86
CA TYR A 259 12.19 -36.59 -8.68
C TYR A 259 11.80 -38.07 -8.60
N GLY A 260 10.67 -38.34 -7.95
CA GLY A 260 9.92 -39.60 -8.03
C GLY A 260 8.42 -39.31 -8.09
N VAL A 261 7.73 -39.98 -9.00
CA VAL A 261 6.27 -39.90 -9.21
C VAL A 261 5.61 -41.17 -8.70
N TYR A 262 4.58 -41.04 -7.89
CA TYR A 262 3.83 -42.15 -7.31
C TYR A 262 2.33 -41.98 -7.62
N LYS A 263 1.73 -42.98 -8.27
CA LYS A 263 0.28 -43.04 -8.51
C LYS A 263 -0.48 -43.16 -7.19
N ASP A 264 -1.68 -42.58 -7.14
CA ASP A 264 -2.59 -42.64 -5.98
C ASP A 264 -1.94 -42.14 -4.66
N GLY A 265 -0.87 -41.36 -4.78
CA GLY A 265 0.00 -40.99 -3.66
C GLY A 265 -0.52 -39.78 -2.89
N ILE A 266 -0.72 -39.93 -1.58
CA ILE A 266 -1.12 -38.87 -0.65
C ILE A 266 0.00 -38.54 0.34
N ILE A 267 0.02 -37.29 0.84
CA ILE A 267 0.97 -36.85 1.88
C ILE A 267 0.42 -37.20 3.26
N GLU A 268 0.46 -38.47 3.64
CA GLU A 268 0.10 -38.95 4.97
C GLU A 268 1.34 -39.40 5.74
N GLY A 269 1.86 -38.51 6.60
CA GLY A 269 3.10 -38.74 7.34
C GLY A 269 4.29 -38.97 6.39
N ASP A 270 4.78 -40.20 6.36
CA ASP A 270 5.86 -40.69 5.50
C ASP A 270 5.44 -41.96 4.69
N SER A 271 4.12 -42.22 4.56
CA SER A 271 3.57 -43.45 3.94
C SER A 271 4.10 -43.71 2.52
N TYR A 272 4.24 -42.64 1.73
CA TYR A 272 4.77 -42.64 0.38
C TYR A 272 6.17 -43.27 0.24
N LYS A 273 6.99 -43.29 1.30
CA LYS A 273 8.33 -43.91 1.29
C LYS A 273 8.28 -45.44 1.13
N LYS A 274 7.09 -46.05 1.20
CA LYS A 274 6.84 -47.48 0.94
C LYS A 274 6.31 -47.77 -0.47
N LEU A 275 5.92 -46.73 -1.22
CA LEU A 275 5.40 -46.88 -2.58
C LEU A 275 6.57 -47.06 -3.56
N LYS A 276 6.36 -47.87 -4.59
CA LYS A 276 7.26 -47.90 -5.76
C LYS A 276 6.90 -46.71 -6.67
N PRO A 277 7.87 -45.91 -7.13
CA PRO A 277 7.58 -44.87 -8.12
C PRO A 277 7.21 -45.48 -9.48
N GLU A 278 6.30 -44.82 -10.21
CA GLU A 278 6.01 -45.11 -11.62
C GLU A 278 7.07 -44.51 -12.55
N SER A 279 7.66 -43.39 -12.16
CA SER A 279 8.86 -42.83 -12.79
C SER A 279 9.73 -42.12 -11.75
N GLU A 280 11.04 -42.16 -11.94
CA GLU A 280 12.03 -41.44 -11.12
C GLU A 280 13.22 -41.04 -11.99
N GLY A 281 13.94 -39.98 -11.58
CA GLY A 281 15.07 -39.49 -12.35
C GLY A 281 15.63 -38.17 -11.82
N THR A 282 16.48 -37.53 -12.63
CA THR A 282 16.98 -36.17 -12.40
C THR A 282 16.14 -35.13 -13.14
N SER A 283 16.02 -33.92 -12.61
CA SER A 283 15.36 -32.79 -13.28
C SER A 283 16.26 -31.54 -13.25
N PRO A 284 16.28 -30.70 -14.29
CA PRO A 284 16.95 -29.40 -14.24
C PRO A 284 16.17 -28.33 -13.44
N VAL A 285 14.89 -28.56 -13.15
CA VAL A 285 13.98 -27.58 -12.52
C VAL A 285 12.90 -28.27 -11.67
N LEU A 286 12.35 -27.59 -10.65
CA LEU A 286 11.10 -28.03 -10.03
C LEU A 286 9.95 -27.72 -10.99
N SER A 287 9.22 -28.76 -11.42
CA SER A 287 8.07 -28.65 -12.32
C SER A 287 6.94 -29.59 -11.87
N SER A 288 5.71 -29.26 -12.23
CA SER A 288 4.58 -30.19 -12.14
C SER A 288 4.55 -31.22 -13.28
N ASN A 289 5.32 -31.03 -14.36
CA ASN A 289 5.22 -31.80 -15.60
C ASN A 289 6.19 -33.00 -15.66
N GLN A 290 6.20 -33.86 -14.63
CA GLN A 290 7.09 -35.03 -14.58
C GLN A 290 6.40 -36.32 -15.05
N GLY A 291 6.86 -36.87 -16.18
CA GLY A 291 6.38 -38.14 -16.72
C GLY A 291 4.95 -38.08 -17.26
N LYS A 292 4.24 -39.22 -17.18
CA LYS A 292 2.79 -39.28 -17.36
C LYS A 292 2.14 -39.25 -15.98
N LEU A 293 1.22 -38.31 -15.76
CA LEU A 293 0.53 -38.13 -14.49
C LEU A 293 -0.96 -38.47 -14.66
N THR A 294 -1.49 -39.20 -13.69
CA THR A 294 -2.92 -39.37 -13.43
C THR A 294 -3.51 -38.10 -12.80
N ASN A 295 -4.82 -38.07 -12.51
CA ASN A 295 -5.38 -36.97 -11.70
C ASN A 295 -4.95 -37.08 -10.22
N ASP A 296 -4.91 -38.29 -9.69
CA ASP A 296 -4.38 -38.61 -8.35
C ASP A 296 -2.91 -39.03 -8.43
N PHE A 297 -2.01 -38.25 -7.82
CA PHE A 297 -0.57 -38.56 -7.77
C PHE A 297 0.13 -37.87 -6.60
N LEU A 298 1.36 -38.32 -6.32
CA LEU A 298 2.39 -37.59 -5.57
C LEU A 298 3.65 -37.41 -6.44
N ILE A 299 4.12 -36.17 -6.58
CA ILE A 299 5.49 -35.87 -6.99
C ILE A 299 6.30 -35.59 -5.72
N ARG A 300 7.44 -36.26 -5.59
CA ARG A 300 8.45 -36.01 -4.57
C ARG A 300 9.72 -35.51 -5.25
N TYR A 301 10.22 -34.35 -4.83
CA TYR A 301 11.54 -33.86 -5.21
C TYR A 301 12.52 -33.96 -4.04
N THR A 302 13.78 -34.26 -4.35
CA THR A 302 14.89 -34.20 -3.40
C THR A 302 16.14 -33.62 -4.06
N GLY A 303 16.96 -32.92 -3.29
CA GLY A 303 18.21 -32.32 -3.75
C GLY A 303 18.86 -31.52 -2.63
N SER A 304 19.72 -30.57 -2.97
CA SER A 304 20.20 -29.54 -2.05
C SER A 304 19.74 -28.16 -2.49
N ILE A 305 19.41 -27.28 -1.55
CA ILE A 305 19.29 -25.84 -1.78
C ILE A 305 20.57 -25.15 -1.29
N GLN A 306 21.29 -24.52 -2.21
CA GLN A 306 22.50 -23.78 -1.92
C GLN A 306 22.17 -22.37 -1.43
N ILE A 307 22.64 -22.05 -0.24
CA ILE A 307 22.47 -20.77 0.45
C ILE A 307 23.83 -20.07 0.53
N LYS A 308 23.86 -18.75 0.34
CA LYS A 308 25.09 -17.93 0.38
C LYS A 308 25.15 -16.97 1.57
N GLU A 309 24.00 -16.49 2.03
CA GLU A 309 23.87 -15.53 3.12
C GLU A 309 23.07 -16.17 4.26
N ALA A 310 23.48 -15.93 5.51
CA ALA A 310 22.78 -16.46 6.69
C ALA A 310 21.46 -15.69 6.95
N GLY A 311 20.45 -16.37 7.54
CA GLY A 311 19.28 -15.71 8.13
C GLY A 311 17.94 -16.37 7.82
N GLU A 312 16.85 -15.60 8.01
CA GLU A 312 15.47 -16.06 7.82
C GLU A 312 15.09 -16.06 6.34
N TYR A 313 14.81 -17.24 5.79
CA TYR A 313 14.24 -17.41 4.46
C TYR A 313 12.75 -17.73 4.56
N VAL A 314 11.95 -17.06 3.74
CA VAL A 314 10.51 -17.29 3.59
C VAL A 314 10.27 -18.03 2.28
N PHE A 315 9.57 -19.16 2.34
CA PHE A 315 9.20 -19.97 1.19
C PHE A 315 7.69 -19.97 1.01
N LYS A 316 7.20 -19.79 -0.22
CA LYS A 316 5.79 -19.96 -0.57
C LYS A 316 5.64 -21.05 -1.62
N LEU A 317 4.75 -21.99 -1.36
CA LEU A 317 4.46 -23.17 -2.17
C LEU A 317 3.05 -23.05 -2.74
N ASN A 318 2.90 -23.16 -4.06
CA ASN A 318 1.62 -23.13 -4.79
C ASN A 318 1.42 -24.48 -5.50
N VAL A 319 0.37 -25.19 -5.11
CA VAL A 319 0.12 -26.62 -5.36
C VAL A 319 -1.39 -26.86 -5.56
N PRO A 320 -2.01 -26.19 -6.56
CA PRO A 320 -3.45 -26.18 -6.76
C PRO A 320 -4.04 -27.58 -6.94
N GLY A 321 -5.26 -27.77 -6.45
CA GLY A 321 -5.98 -29.04 -6.50
C GLY A 321 -5.35 -30.14 -5.66
N GLY A 322 -4.60 -29.77 -4.63
CA GLY A 322 -3.71 -30.69 -3.95
C GLY A 322 -3.17 -30.17 -2.62
N LYS A 323 -2.23 -30.95 -2.07
CA LYS A 323 -1.50 -30.64 -0.84
C LYS A 323 -0.01 -30.58 -1.13
N GLY A 324 0.69 -29.66 -0.46
CA GLY A 324 2.11 -29.46 -0.62
C GLY A 324 2.84 -29.35 0.70
N LYS A 325 4.13 -29.72 0.70
CA LYS A 325 5.01 -29.63 1.86
C LYS A 325 6.46 -29.41 1.42
N LEU A 326 7.22 -28.62 2.17
CA LEU A 326 8.68 -28.47 1.99
C LEU A 326 9.41 -28.77 3.30
N ARG A 327 10.44 -29.61 3.23
CA ARG A 327 11.41 -29.85 4.30
C ARG A 327 12.80 -29.37 3.86
N ILE A 328 13.54 -28.76 4.78
CA ILE A 328 14.96 -28.41 4.63
C ILE A 328 15.68 -28.85 5.90
N ASP A 329 16.84 -29.51 5.79
CA ASP A 329 17.56 -30.19 6.89
C ASP A 329 16.69 -31.22 7.65
N GLY A 330 15.64 -31.73 7.01
CA GLY A 330 14.64 -32.62 7.62
C GLY A 330 13.57 -31.93 8.47
N ALA A 331 13.72 -30.64 8.77
CA ALA A 331 12.70 -29.83 9.43
C ALA A 331 11.68 -29.30 8.40
N ASP A 332 10.43 -29.13 8.82
CA ASP A 332 9.35 -28.62 7.97
C ASP A 332 9.52 -27.10 7.74
N ALA A 333 10.03 -26.71 6.57
CA ALA A 333 10.23 -25.31 6.17
C ALA A 333 8.96 -24.68 5.58
N VAL A 334 8.06 -25.49 5.00
CA VAL A 334 6.66 -25.17 4.74
C VAL A 334 5.81 -26.34 5.23
N MET A 335 4.90 -26.06 6.17
CA MET A 335 3.98 -27.06 6.73
C MET A 335 3.06 -27.66 5.64
N LEU A 336 2.49 -28.84 5.91
CA LEU A 336 1.52 -29.45 4.99
C LEU A 336 0.29 -28.54 4.82
N ALA A 337 0.06 -28.04 3.61
CA ALA A 337 -1.00 -27.08 3.31
C ALA A 337 -1.76 -27.42 2.02
N GLU A 338 -3.01 -26.97 1.92
CA GLU A 338 -3.91 -27.20 0.78
C GLU A 338 -3.91 -26.02 -0.19
N ASN A 339 -3.69 -26.30 -1.49
CA ASN A 339 -3.52 -25.34 -2.58
C ASN A 339 -2.32 -24.38 -2.45
N ARG A 340 -2.09 -23.77 -1.28
CA ARG A 340 -0.97 -22.87 -1.00
C ARG A 340 -0.47 -23.02 0.43
N GLY A 341 0.84 -22.88 0.63
CA GLY A 341 1.45 -22.79 1.96
C GLY A 341 2.57 -21.76 2.00
N GLU A 342 2.70 -21.04 3.11
CA GLU A 342 3.88 -20.23 3.44
C GLU A 342 4.56 -20.83 4.66
N GLY A 343 5.88 -20.74 4.72
CA GLY A 343 6.66 -21.12 5.88
C GLY A 343 8.04 -20.46 5.89
N LYS A 344 8.76 -20.62 7.00
CA LYS A 344 10.01 -19.91 7.27
C LYS A 344 11.01 -20.82 7.94
N THR A 345 12.28 -20.62 7.62
CA THR A 345 13.39 -21.32 8.28
C THR A 345 14.65 -20.46 8.34
N GLN A 346 15.49 -20.72 9.33
CA GLN A 346 16.79 -20.06 9.53
C GLN A 346 17.87 -20.91 8.88
N LEU A 347 18.51 -20.40 7.82
CA LEU A 347 19.54 -21.12 7.06
C LEU A 347 20.91 -20.46 7.22
N GLN A 348 21.96 -21.19 6.88
CA GLN A 348 23.35 -20.76 6.94
C GLN A 348 24.01 -20.86 5.56
N PRO A 349 25.20 -20.29 5.32
CA PRO A 349 25.90 -20.48 4.04
C PRO A 349 26.31 -21.94 3.86
N GLY A 350 25.81 -22.61 2.82
CA GLY A 350 26.04 -24.04 2.58
C GLY A 350 25.00 -24.69 1.66
N ASP A 351 25.15 -26.00 1.43
CA ASP A 351 24.23 -26.82 0.64
C ASP A 351 23.31 -27.62 1.58
N HIS A 352 22.07 -27.16 1.76
CA HIS A 352 21.10 -27.76 2.68
C HIS A 352 20.25 -28.83 1.97
N PRO A 353 20.21 -30.10 2.42
CA PRO A 353 19.34 -31.12 1.82
C PRO A 353 17.86 -30.77 1.99
N PHE A 354 17.08 -30.91 0.91
CA PHE A 354 15.64 -30.63 0.92
C PHE A 354 14.79 -31.79 0.38
N GLU A 355 13.53 -31.84 0.82
CA GLU A 355 12.48 -32.72 0.31
C GLU A 355 11.21 -31.88 0.07
N LEU A 356 10.73 -31.82 -1.18
CA LEU A 356 9.46 -31.19 -1.53
C LEU A 356 8.46 -32.27 -1.95
N LEU A 357 7.22 -32.14 -1.47
CA LEU A 357 6.11 -33.03 -1.79
C LEU A 357 4.97 -32.21 -2.41
N TYR A 358 4.40 -32.67 -3.51
CA TYR A 358 3.16 -32.17 -4.10
C TYR A 358 2.27 -33.35 -4.47
N SER A 359 1.13 -33.48 -3.80
CA SER A 359 0.08 -34.46 -4.13
C SER A 359 -1.12 -33.72 -4.72
N LYS A 360 -1.61 -34.13 -5.89
CA LYS A 360 -2.86 -33.63 -6.50
C LYS A 360 -3.93 -34.70 -6.36
N THR A 361 -5.15 -34.27 -6.03
CA THR A 361 -6.32 -35.16 -5.86
C THR A 361 -7.64 -34.50 -6.34
N VAL A 362 -7.55 -33.40 -7.08
CA VAL A 362 -8.71 -32.65 -7.59
C VAL A 362 -8.58 -32.57 -9.10
N GLU A 363 -9.47 -33.23 -9.83
CA GLU A 363 -9.36 -33.42 -11.29
C GLU A 363 -9.33 -32.08 -12.05
N TRP A 364 -10.33 -31.22 -11.82
CA TRP A 364 -10.55 -29.96 -12.55
C TRP A 364 -9.47 -28.89 -12.35
N ALA A 365 -8.66 -29.00 -11.30
CA ALA A 365 -7.59 -28.04 -11.03
C ALA A 365 -6.44 -28.20 -12.03
N ARG A 366 -5.88 -27.10 -12.53
CA ARG A 366 -4.70 -27.13 -13.41
C ARG A 366 -3.47 -27.68 -12.68
N LEU A 367 -2.68 -28.46 -13.41
CA LEU A 367 -1.46 -29.10 -12.92
C LEU A 367 -0.30 -28.09 -12.80
N ALA A 368 0.10 -27.73 -11.58
CA ALA A 368 1.09 -26.68 -11.35
C ALA A 368 1.89 -26.88 -10.06
N LEU A 369 3.14 -26.40 -10.06
CA LEU A 369 4.03 -26.40 -8.89
C LEU A 369 4.82 -25.10 -8.86
N GLY A 370 4.42 -24.16 -8.01
CA GLY A 370 5.17 -22.94 -7.72
C GLY A 370 5.96 -23.07 -6.42
N LEU A 371 7.25 -22.76 -6.43
CA LEU A 371 8.01 -22.51 -5.21
C LEU A 371 8.74 -21.17 -5.32
N THR A 372 8.37 -20.18 -4.51
CA THR A 372 9.15 -18.95 -4.35
C THR A 372 9.98 -18.97 -3.07
N VAL A 373 11.03 -18.16 -3.06
CA VAL A 373 11.86 -17.86 -1.89
C VAL A 373 12.13 -16.36 -1.80
N SER A 374 12.14 -15.81 -0.58
CA SER A 374 12.74 -14.50 -0.27
C SER A 374 13.59 -14.59 1.00
N GLY A 375 14.50 -13.64 1.21
CA GLY A 375 15.47 -13.71 2.31
C GLY A 375 16.32 -12.44 2.46
N PRO A 376 17.39 -12.48 3.26
CA PRO A 376 18.25 -11.33 3.52
C PRO A 376 18.91 -10.82 2.22
N GLY A 377 18.51 -9.63 1.77
CA GLY A 377 18.97 -9.04 0.51
C GLY A 377 18.50 -9.78 -0.76
N ILE A 378 17.44 -10.58 -0.67
CA ILE A 378 16.91 -11.42 -1.76
C ILE A 378 15.41 -11.09 -1.95
N ARG A 379 15.08 -10.47 -3.09
CA ARG A 379 13.68 -10.23 -3.52
C ARG A 379 12.99 -11.58 -3.75
N GLU A 380 11.66 -11.62 -3.65
CA GLU A 380 10.92 -12.84 -3.92
C GLU A 380 11.20 -13.37 -5.35
N TYR A 381 11.73 -14.59 -5.41
CA TYR A 381 12.24 -15.22 -6.63
C TYR A 381 11.71 -16.65 -6.77
N LEU A 382 11.47 -17.09 -8.02
CA LEU A 382 10.88 -18.38 -8.34
C LEU A 382 11.97 -19.46 -8.52
N LEU A 383 11.88 -20.54 -7.74
CA LEU A 383 12.77 -21.71 -7.79
C LEU A 383 12.20 -22.86 -8.65
N SER A 384 10.97 -22.73 -9.13
CA SER A 384 10.29 -23.66 -10.02
C SER A 384 10.20 -23.14 -11.45
N ASP A 385 9.63 -23.94 -12.35
CA ASP A 385 9.19 -23.45 -13.65
C ASP A 385 8.04 -22.44 -13.48
N ALA A 386 7.82 -21.65 -14.54
CA ALA A 386 6.74 -20.67 -14.60
C ALA A 386 5.36 -21.32 -14.81
N ASN A 387 5.24 -22.66 -14.77
CA ASN A 387 3.97 -23.38 -14.84
C ASN A 387 3.26 -23.36 -13.46
N VAL A 388 3.07 -22.15 -12.95
CA VAL A 388 2.27 -21.89 -11.76
C VAL A 388 0.84 -21.61 -12.19
N SER A 389 -0.13 -22.35 -11.64
CA SER A 389 -1.51 -21.90 -11.75
C SER A 389 -1.65 -20.71 -10.80
N ASN A 390 -1.60 -19.53 -11.39
CA ASN A 390 -2.63 -18.55 -11.06
C ASN A 390 -3.97 -19.28 -11.18
N ASN A 391 -4.88 -19.09 -10.23
CA ASN A 391 -6.29 -19.35 -10.54
C ASN A 391 -6.60 -18.45 -11.76
N ASP A 392 -7.35 -18.94 -12.74
CA ASP A 392 -7.63 -18.14 -13.94
C ASP A 392 -8.12 -16.75 -13.51
N PRO A 393 -7.39 -15.67 -13.84
CA PRO A 393 -7.71 -14.35 -13.32
C PRO A 393 -9.07 -13.98 -13.90
N VAL A 394 -10.03 -13.75 -13.02
CA VAL A 394 -11.34 -13.22 -13.40
C VAL A 394 -11.10 -11.82 -13.95
N ASP A 395 -11.41 -11.61 -15.23
CA ASP A 395 -11.35 -10.29 -15.85
C ASP A 395 -12.25 -9.33 -15.06
N PRO A 396 -11.73 -8.21 -14.55
CA PRO A 396 -12.45 -7.40 -13.57
C PRO A 396 -13.64 -6.70 -14.22
N ILE A 397 -14.82 -6.85 -13.61
CA ILE A 397 -16.07 -6.25 -14.08
C ILE A 397 -16.12 -4.79 -13.63
N LEU A 398 -15.33 -3.96 -14.29
CA LEU A 398 -15.18 -2.54 -13.99
C LEU A 398 -16.37 -1.72 -14.52
N ILE A 399 -16.85 -0.79 -13.69
CA ILE A 399 -17.86 0.20 -14.01
C ILE A 399 -17.17 1.56 -14.07
N ASN A 400 -17.30 2.25 -15.21
CA ASN A 400 -16.73 3.58 -15.43
C ASN A 400 -17.81 4.66 -15.26
N ALA A 401 -17.45 5.79 -14.65
CA ALA A 401 -18.32 6.96 -14.51
C ALA A 401 -17.99 8.04 -15.55
N THR A 402 -18.24 7.75 -16.84
CA THR A 402 -18.03 8.71 -17.94
C THR A 402 -19.04 9.86 -17.95
N SER A 403 -20.10 9.74 -17.16
CA SER A 403 -21.02 10.78 -16.73
C SER A 403 -21.21 10.66 -15.21
N ASN A 404 -21.94 11.59 -14.58
CA ASN A 404 -22.39 11.33 -13.21
C ASN A 404 -23.22 10.04 -13.21
N THR A 405 -22.91 9.16 -12.25
CA THR A 405 -23.34 7.75 -12.28
C THR A 405 -23.68 7.33 -10.85
N VAL A 406 -24.84 6.69 -10.64
CA VAL A 406 -25.28 6.28 -9.30
C VAL A 406 -25.54 4.77 -9.25
N LEU A 407 -24.84 4.07 -8.36
CA LEU A 407 -24.95 2.61 -8.20
C LEU A 407 -25.17 2.21 -6.74
N ARG A 408 -26.15 1.33 -6.50
CA ARG A 408 -26.35 0.68 -5.21
C ARG A 408 -25.63 -0.66 -5.15
N SER A 409 -24.91 -0.86 -4.07
CA SER A 409 -24.20 -2.09 -3.70
C SER A 409 -23.90 -2.03 -2.20
N PHE A 410 -23.33 -3.08 -1.64
CA PHE A 410 -22.67 -3.00 -0.34
C PHE A 410 -21.25 -2.42 -0.50
N SER A 411 -20.81 -1.61 0.45
CA SER A 411 -19.41 -1.16 0.55
C SER A 411 -18.78 -1.70 1.82
N ASP A 412 -17.57 -2.26 1.73
CA ASP A 412 -16.85 -2.83 2.86
C ASP A 412 -15.72 -1.90 3.33
N LEU A 413 -15.88 -1.35 4.53
CA LEU A 413 -14.93 -0.43 5.15
C LEU A 413 -13.93 -1.19 6.06
N PRO A 414 -12.75 -0.61 6.35
CA PRO A 414 -11.76 -1.19 7.25
C PRO A 414 -12.34 -1.62 8.60
N GLY A 415 -11.84 -2.75 9.13
CA GLY A 415 -12.36 -3.35 10.36
C GLY A 415 -13.56 -4.28 10.17
N GLY A 416 -13.95 -4.59 8.93
CA GLY A 416 -15.04 -5.53 8.63
C GLY A 416 -16.44 -4.91 8.74
N ILE A 417 -16.55 -3.60 8.52
CA ILE A 417 -17.81 -2.87 8.58
C ILE A 417 -18.43 -2.87 7.18
N ARG A 418 -19.53 -3.60 6.98
CA ARG A 418 -20.30 -3.59 5.73
C ARG A 418 -21.42 -2.54 5.80
N VAL A 419 -21.38 -1.57 4.89
CA VAL A 419 -22.47 -0.61 4.66
C VAL A 419 -23.49 -1.24 3.74
N THR A 420 -24.62 -1.67 4.29
CA THR A 420 -25.65 -2.44 3.56
C THR A 420 -26.59 -1.60 2.71
N HIS A 421 -26.66 -0.28 2.97
CA HIS A 421 -27.51 0.64 2.21
C HIS A 421 -26.68 1.73 1.52
N GLY A 422 -25.55 1.31 0.94
CA GLY A 422 -24.63 2.15 0.19
C GLY A 422 -25.20 2.65 -1.14
N VAL A 423 -24.91 3.91 -1.44
CA VAL A 423 -25.12 4.53 -2.75
C VAL A 423 -23.79 5.15 -3.19
N ASN A 424 -23.14 4.50 -4.14
CA ASN A 424 -21.92 4.96 -4.76
C ASN A 424 -22.28 6.00 -5.82
N VAL A 425 -21.58 7.13 -5.81
CA VAL A 425 -21.77 8.24 -6.76
C VAL A 425 -20.46 8.49 -7.48
N GLY A 426 -20.46 8.23 -8.78
CA GLY A 426 -19.36 8.45 -9.71
C GLY A 426 -19.55 9.76 -10.49
N SER A 427 -18.46 10.28 -11.05
CA SER A 427 -18.41 11.56 -11.77
C SER A 427 -17.26 11.58 -12.79
N PRO A 428 -17.39 12.24 -13.97
CA PRO A 428 -16.34 12.26 -14.99
C PRO A 428 -15.02 12.92 -14.55
N GLU A 429 -15.04 13.70 -13.47
CA GLU A 429 -13.86 14.30 -12.84
C GLU A 429 -13.00 13.30 -12.03
N LEU A 430 -13.30 12.01 -12.09
CA LEU A 430 -12.60 10.91 -11.40
C LEU A 430 -12.47 11.12 -9.88
N LEU A 431 -13.43 11.81 -9.26
CA LEU A 431 -13.65 11.84 -7.82
C LEU A 431 -15.04 11.27 -7.52
N HIS A 432 -15.11 10.40 -6.52
CA HIS A 432 -16.24 9.51 -6.26
C HIS A 432 -16.49 9.39 -4.75
N TYR A 433 -17.70 8.97 -4.34
CA TYR A 433 -18.05 8.79 -2.93
C TYR A 433 -19.14 7.75 -2.68
N THR A 434 -19.17 7.18 -1.48
CA THR A 434 -20.28 6.32 -1.01
C THR A 434 -21.10 7.06 0.05
N TYR A 435 -22.40 7.17 -0.19
CA TYR A 435 -23.40 7.66 0.77
C TYR A 435 -24.06 6.50 1.50
N ASP A 436 -24.13 6.55 2.82
CA ASP A 436 -24.86 5.58 3.66
C ASP A 436 -26.29 6.06 3.92
N LEU A 437 -27.27 5.40 3.30
CA LEU A 437 -28.68 5.74 3.46
C LEU A 437 -29.26 5.44 4.85
N ASP A 438 -28.60 4.65 5.72
CA ASP A 438 -29.06 4.41 7.10
C ASP A 438 -28.60 5.49 8.08
N LYS A 439 -27.55 6.25 7.72
CA LYS A 439 -26.89 7.24 8.58
C LYS A 439 -26.99 8.68 8.05
N GLY A 440 -27.19 8.87 6.74
CA GLY A 440 -27.28 10.20 6.12
C GLY A 440 -25.92 10.88 5.90
N MET A 441 -24.84 10.10 5.78
CA MET A 441 -23.46 10.58 5.66
C MET A 441 -22.75 10.02 4.43
N ILE A 442 -21.69 10.68 3.99
CA ILE A 442 -20.65 10.06 3.17
C ILE A 442 -19.71 9.27 4.08
N VAL A 443 -19.37 8.03 3.71
CA VAL A 443 -18.53 7.13 4.52
C VAL A 443 -17.11 6.95 3.96
N GLU A 444 -16.96 7.11 2.65
CA GLU A 444 -15.69 7.05 1.94
C GLU A 444 -15.73 7.93 0.69
N ILE A 445 -14.57 8.43 0.29
CA ILE A 445 -14.34 9.18 -0.95
C ILE A 445 -13.12 8.60 -1.65
N TRP A 446 -13.08 8.59 -2.98
CA TRP A 446 -11.90 8.09 -3.71
C TRP A 446 -11.67 8.80 -5.05
N ARG A 447 -10.41 8.76 -5.49
CA ARG A 447 -9.94 9.35 -6.75
C ARG A 447 -9.42 8.26 -7.70
N GLY A 448 -9.82 8.29 -8.96
CA GLY A 448 -9.39 7.34 -9.98
C GLY A 448 -10.56 6.65 -10.68
N GLY A 449 -10.47 5.35 -10.93
CA GLY A 449 -11.57 4.55 -11.46
C GLY A 449 -12.75 4.45 -10.48
N PHE A 450 -13.97 4.34 -11.03
CA PHE A 450 -15.18 4.33 -10.22
C PHE A 450 -15.33 3.04 -9.42
N LEU A 451 -15.79 1.93 -10.00
CA LEU A 451 -16.00 0.69 -9.23
C LEU A 451 -15.50 -0.56 -9.93
N ASP A 452 -14.90 -1.45 -9.14
CA ASP A 452 -14.84 -2.88 -9.44
C ASP A 452 -16.10 -3.55 -8.85
N ALA A 453 -16.92 -4.14 -9.73
CA ALA A 453 -18.13 -4.87 -9.38
C ALA A 453 -17.96 -6.40 -9.51
N THR A 454 -16.73 -6.90 -9.71
CA THR A 454 -16.44 -8.35 -9.73
C THR A 454 -16.98 -9.08 -8.50
N PRO A 455 -16.84 -8.57 -7.25
CA PRO A 455 -17.40 -9.25 -6.07
C PRO A 455 -18.94 -9.24 -6.04
N MET A 456 -19.60 -8.33 -6.76
CA MET A 456 -21.05 -8.26 -6.84
C MET A 456 -21.64 -9.16 -7.94
N TRP A 457 -20.91 -9.35 -9.05
CA TRP A 457 -21.45 -9.93 -10.28
C TRP A 457 -20.76 -11.22 -10.78
N HIS A 458 -19.62 -11.63 -10.23
CA HIS A 458 -19.01 -12.92 -10.56
C HIS A 458 -19.64 -14.08 -9.75
N ASP A 459 -19.86 -15.23 -10.41
CA ASP A 459 -20.55 -16.42 -9.87
C ASP A 459 -21.89 -16.10 -9.19
N ARG A 460 -21.92 -16.08 -7.85
CA ARG A 460 -23.09 -15.76 -7.02
C ARG A 460 -23.04 -14.34 -6.44
N GLY A 461 -21.88 -13.69 -6.52
CA GLY A 461 -21.55 -12.46 -5.83
C GLY A 461 -21.66 -12.53 -4.30
N ASP A 462 -21.32 -11.43 -3.65
CA ASP A 462 -21.61 -11.16 -2.24
C ASP A 462 -22.42 -9.85 -2.03
N GLY A 463 -22.82 -9.22 -3.14
CA GLY A 463 -23.57 -7.96 -3.19
C GLY A 463 -22.71 -6.69 -3.09
N SER A 464 -21.38 -6.80 -2.99
CA SER A 464 -20.50 -5.66 -2.72
C SER A 464 -19.62 -5.24 -3.91
N SER A 465 -19.32 -3.95 -3.99
CA SER A 465 -18.33 -3.39 -4.95
C SER A 465 -17.09 -2.87 -4.21
N ARG A 466 -16.05 -2.52 -4.97
CA ARG A 466 -14.82 -1.90 -4.46
C ARG A 466 -14.54 -0.61 -5.21
N PRO A 467 -14.09 0.47 -4.54
CA PRO A 467 -13.46 1.60 -5.20
C PRO A 467 -12.32 1.14 -6.14
N ALA A 468 -12.32 1.59 -7.39
CA ALA A 468 -11.27 1.26 -8.36
C ALA A 468 -10.12 2.30 -8.40
N GLY A 469 -9.94 3.05 -7.31
CA GLY A 469 -8.99 4.16 -7.17
C GLY A 469 -8.48 4.33 -5.73
N SER A 470 -7.85 5.47 -5.44
CA SER A 470 -7.25 5.76 -4.13
C SER A 470 -8.30 6.26 -3.15
N VAL A 471 -8.47 5.53 -2.04
CA VAL A 471 -9.57 5.73 -1.08
C VAL A 471 -9.14 6.52 0.16
N GLN A 472 -10.04 7.37 0.63
CA GLN A 472 -10.05 7.92 1.98
C GLN A 472 -11.37 7.55 2.68
N TYR A 473 -11.26 6.73 3.71
CA TYR A 473 -12.36 6.39 4.60
C TYR A 473 -12.58 7.52 5.62
N LEU A 474 -13.82 7.86 5.92
CA LEU A 474 -14.20 8.99 6.80
C LEU A 474 -14.51 8.54 8.24
N GLY A 475 -13.89 7.44 8.69
CA GLY A 475 -14.06 6.86 10.02
C GLY A 475 -15.13 5.77 10.08
N LYS A 476 -15.72 5.57 11.27
CA LYS A 476 -16.80 4.60 11.49
C LYS A 476 -18.15 5.28 11.23
N PRO A 477 -19.08 4.69 10.45
CA PRO A 477 -20.37 5.33 10.14
C PRO A 477 -21.26 5.56 11.38
N VAL A 478 -21.62 6.82 11.64
CA VAL A 478 -22.51 7.30 12.71
C VAL A 478 -23.61 8.18 12.10
N PRO A 479 -24.77 8.40 12.76
CA PRO A 479 -25.80 9.30 12.22
C PRO A 479 -25.23 10.69 11.92
N ALA A 480 -25.48 11.24 10.74
CA ALA A 480 -24.92 12.53 10.34
C ALA A 480 -25.45 13.70 11.17
N ILE A 481 -26.67 13.57 11.70
CA ILE A 481 -27.33 14.54 12.57
C ILE A 481 -27.71 13.85 13.88
N GLU A 482 -27.46 14.52 15.00
CA GLU A 482 -27.82 14.06 16.34
C GLU A 482 -28.43 15.19 17.17
N LYS A 483 -29.35 14.86 18.09
CA LYS A 483 -29.93 15.79 19.07
C LYS A 483 -29.23 15.66 20.42
N LEU A 484 -28.25 16.52 20.67
CA LEU A 484 -27.47 16.52 21.91
C LEU A 484 -28.15 17.35 23.01
N SER A 485 -27.97 16.97 24.28
CA SER A 485 -28.32 17.79 25.44
C SER A 485 -27.44 19.03 25.57
N ASP A 486 -26.17 18.86 25.20
CA ASP A 486 -25.09 19.82 25.31
C ASP A 486 -23.93 19.36 24.39
N ALA A 487 -22.94 20.24 24.17
CA ALA A 487 -21.86 19.97 23.23
C ALA A 487 -20.91 18.81 23.62
N ASN A 488 -21.02 18.22 24.81
CA ASN A 488 -20.19 17.09 25.27
C ASN A 488 -20.95 15.75 25.31
N ALA A 489 -22.26 15.73 25.04
CA ALA A 489 -23.06 14.51 25.04
C ALA A 489 -22.57 13.52 23.96
N ALA A 490 -22.51 12.23 24.30
CA ALA A 490 -22.00 11.20 23.40
C ALA A 490 -22.86 11.08 22.13
N TRP A 491 -22.20 10.90 20.98
CA TRP A 491 -22.86 10.68 19.70
C TRP A 491 -23.42 9.25 19.61
N ALA A 492 -24.63 9.05 19.05
CA ALA A 492 -25.18 7.71 18.91
C ALA A 492 -24.44 6.88 17.84
N LEU A 493 -24.44 5.55 18.00
CA LEU A 493 -23.80 4.64 17.04
C LEU A 493 -24.71 4.28 15.87
N ASP A 494 -26.03 4.45 16.03
CA ASP A 494 -27.06 4.13 15.06
C ASP A 494 -28.26 5.08 15.20
N THR A 495 -29.25 4.94 14.32
CA THR A 495 -30.39 5.86 14.20
C THR A 495 -31.61 5.48 15.04
N ALA A 496 -31.50 4.55 16.00
CA ALA A 496 -32.59 4.22 16.92
C ALA A 496 -33.04 5.45 17.74
N GLY A 497 -34.35 5.57 18.00
CA GLY A 497 -34.93 6.70 18.75
C GLY A 497 -34.99 8.04 17.98
N THR A 498 -34.08 8.30 17.05
CA THR A 498 -34.00 9.54 16.24
C THR A 498 -35.23 9.80 15.34
N GLY A 499 -36.03 8.75 15.09
CA GLY A 499 -37.14 8.79 14.12
C GLY A 499 -36.68 8.76 12.66
N TYR A 500 -35.42 8.40 12.38
CA TYR A 500 -34.83 8.38 11.04
C TYR A 500 -35.65 7.58 10.03
N ARG A 501 -35.87 8.16 8.84
CA ARG A 501 -36.50 7.47 7.69
C ARG A 501 -35.87 7.94 6.38
N PRO A 502 -35.11 7.09 5.66
CA PRO A 502 -34.59 7.46 4.35
C PRO A 502 -35.73 7.64 3.34
N LYS A 503 -35.53 8.55 2.38
CA LYS A 503 -36.44 8.85 1.27
C LYS A 503 -35.79 8.62 -0.10
N GLY A 504 -34.58 8.05 -0.12
CA GLY A 504 -33.78 7.89 -1.32
C GLY A 504 -33.10 9.19 -1.75
N TYR A 505 -33.06 9.43 -3.05
CA TYR A 505 -32.49 10.64 -3.64
C TYR A 505 -33.34 11.09 -4.84
N VAL A 506 -33.16 12.34 -5.24
CA VAL A 506 -33.67 12.89 -6.51
C VAL A 506 -32.45 13.37 -7.30
N LEU A 507 -32.37 13.00 -8.58
CA LEU A 507 -31.31 13.48 -9.48
C LEU A 507 -31.64 14.89 -9.99
N ASN A 508 -30.62 15.72 -10.21
CA ASN A 508 -30.77 16.98 -10.95
C ASN A 508 -30.69 16.73 -12.48
N ALA A 509 -30.57 17.79 -13.28
CA ALA A 509 -30.45 17.68 -14.74
C ALA A 509 -29.13 17.08 -15.24
N ASP A 510 -28.14 16.95 -14.35
CA ASP A 510 -26.78 16.46 -14.62
C ASP A 510 -26.52 15.10 -13.93
N ASP A 511 -27.58 14.37 -13.57
CA ASP A 511 -27.56 13.10 -12.83
C ASP A 511 -26.87 13.13 -11.44
N VAL A 512 -26.71 14.32 -10.83
CA VAL A 512 -26.18 14.48 -9.46
C VAL A 512 -27.29 14.25 -8.42
N PRO A 513 -27.12 13.35 -7.43
CA PRO A 513 -28.13 13.03 -6.44
C PRO A 513 -28.20 14.05 -5.28
N THR A 514 -29.40 14.56 -5.01
CA THR A 514 -29.77 15.13 -3.70
C THR A 514 -30.44 14.05 -2.87
N PHE A 515 -29.76 13.58 -1.83
CA PHE A 515 -30.26 12.61 -0.85
C PHE A 515 -31.30 13.24 0.06
N LYS A 516 -32.27 12.44 0.52
CA LYS A 516 -33.38 12.91 1.36
C LYS A 516 -33.69 11.92 2.47
N TYR A 517 -33.93 12.43 3.67
CA TYR A 517 -34.36 11.65 4.83
C TYR A 517 -35.17 12.52 5.80
N ASN A 518 -35.90 11.89 6.71
CA ASN A 518 -36.47 12.57 7.87
C ASN A 518 -35.65 12.17 9.10
N ILE A 519 -35.41 13.08 10.04
CA ILE A 519 -34.82 12.81 11.37
C ILE A 519 -35.37 13.85 12.37
N TYR A 520 -35.56 13.47 13.64
CA TYR A 520 -36.01 14.39 14.72
C TYR A 520 -37.23 15.27 14.40
N GLY A 521 -38.14 14.78 13.56
CA GLY A 521 -39.35 15.49 13.13
C GLY A 521 -39.15 16.50 11.98
N THR A 522 -37.91 16.74 11.53
CA THR A 522 -37.61 17.56 10.36
C THR A 522 -37.27 16.70 9.14
N SER A 523 -37.41 17.28 7.95
CA SER A 523 -36.97 16.67 6.68
C SER A 523 -35.67 17.32 6.25
N VAL A 524 -34.72 16.51 5.80
CA VAL A 524 -33.39 16.94 5.37
C VAL A 524 -33.24 16.70 3.86
N ASN A 525 -32.69 17.68 3.14
CA ASN A 525 -32.10 17.46 1.83
C ASN A 525 -30.58 17.58 1.97
N ASP A 526 -29.85 16.64 1.41
CA ASP A 526 -28.40 16.52 1.46
C ASP A 526 -27.91 16.44 0.01
N ALA A 527 -27.55 17.59 -0.54
CA ALA A 527 -27.00 17.71 -1.89
C ALA A 527 -25.48 17.60 -1.80
N SER A 528 -24.90 16.59 -2.44
CA SER A 528 -23.46 16.36 -2.45
C SER A 528 -22.96 16.29 -3.90
N SER A 529 -22.04 17.16 -4.27
CA SER A 529 -21.53 17.31 -5.63
C SER A 529 -20.00 17.33 -5.68
N VAL A 530 -19.44 16.87 -6.79
CA VAL A 530 -18.00 16.96 -7.05
C VAL A 530 -17.65 18.40 -7.41
N MET A 531 -16.62 18.95 -6.78
CA MET A 531 -16.05 20.27 -7.09
C MET A 531 -15.27 20.25 -8.41
N ASP A 532 -15.14 21.41 -9.06
CA ASP A 532 -14.32 21.64 -10.26
C ASP A 532 -12.99 20.86 -10.21
N LYS A 533 -12.65 20.19 -11.34
CA LYS A 533 -11.46 19.34 -11.48
C LYS A 533 -11.37 18.20 -10.47
N GLY A 534 -12.49 17.78 -9.89
CA GLY A 534 -12.51 16.71 -8.88
C GLY A 534 -11.73 17.06 -7.61
N GLN A 535 -11.62 18.33 -7.23
CA GLN A 535 -10.78 18.75 -6.09
C GLN A 535 -11.37 18.41 -4.71
N GLY A 536 -12.65 18.08 -4.63
CA GLY A 536 -13.31 17.66 -3.39
C GLY A 536 -14.79 17.38 -3.59
N ILE A 537 -15.48 17.02 -2.51
CA ILE A 537 -16.94 16.94 -2.47
C ILE A 537 -17.48 18.17 -1.74
N HIS A 538 -18.24 19.00 -2.44
CA HIS A 538 -19.03 20.06 -1.85
C HIS A 538 -20.37 19.50 -1.37
N ARG A 539 -20.80 19.88 -0.17
CA ARG A 539 -22.01 19.35 0.47
C ARG A 539 -22.86 20.47 1.03
N GLU A 540 -24.12 20.52 0.62
CA GLU A 540 -25.17 21.38 1.18
C GLU A 540 -26.24 20.53 1.88
N VAL A 541 -26.34 20.69 3.20
CA VAL A 541 -27.33 20.03 4.05
C VAL A 541 -28.36 21.07 4.49
N THR A 542 -29.63 20.86 4.17
CA THR A 542 -30.73 21.78 4.49
C THR A 542 -31.85 21.08 5.26
N LEU A 543 -32.35 21.75 6.31
CA LEU A 543 -33.45 21.31 7.15
C LEU A 543 -34.72 22.07 6.77
N ALA A 544 -35.84 21.36 6.58
CA ALA A 544 -37.13 21.95 6.25
C ALA A 544 -37.70 22.81 7.38
N ASN A 545 -37.49 22.38 8.63
CA ASN A 545 -37.82 23.10 9.86
C ASN A 545 -36.63 23.09 10.82
N ALA A 546 -36.44 24.18 11.56
CA ALA A 546 -35.49 24.27 12.66
C ALA A 546 -35.92 23.38 13.84
N VAL A 547 -34.95 22.77 14.53
CA VAL A 547 -35.18 21.90 15.70
C VAL A 547 -34.02 22.10 16.68
N ASP A 548 -34.33 22.54 17.89
CA ASP A 548 -33.31 22.88 18.88
C ASP A 548 -32.49 21.66 19.33
N GLY A 549 -31.20 21.88 19.59
CA GLY A 549 -30.27 20.84 20.03
C GLY A 549 -29.72 19.95 18.92
N LEU A 550 -30.04 20.19 17.64
CA LEU A 550 -29.43 19.45 16.53
C LEU A 550 -27.99 19.91 16.23
N PHE A 551 -27.12 18.92 16.08
CA PHE A 551 -25.74 19.06 15.59
C PHE A 551 -25.56 18.19 14.34
N TYR A 552 -24.61 18.57 13.48
CA TYR A 552 -24.10 17.76 12.38
C TYR A 552 -22.68 17.27 12.70
N HIS A 553 -22.37 16.00 12.41
CA HIS A 553 -21.04 15.42 12.58
C HIS A 553 -20.25 15.49 11.27
N LEU A 554 -19.12 16.20 11.29
CA LEU A 554 -18.30 16.49 10.11
C LEU A 554 -17.15 15.50 9.92
N ALA A 555 -16.48 15.11 11.02
CA ALA A 555 -15.35 14.18 11.02
C ALA A 555 -15.05 13.67 12.44
N SER A 556 -14.40 12.51 12.55
CA SER A 556 -13.72 12.07 13.78
C SER A 556 -12.32 11.52 13.49
N GLY A 557 -11.35 11.81 14.34
CA GLY A 557 -9.93 11.56 14.13
C GLY A 557 -9.05 12.28 15.15
N ASN A 558 -7.79 12.54 14.85
CA ASN A 558 -7.05 13.68 15.41
C ASN A 558 -7.39 14.93 14.58
N ILE A 559 -7.58 16.11 15.17
CA ILE A 559 -8.12 17.27 14.43
C ILE A 559 -7.31 18.54 14.71
N GLU A 560 -6.54 19.00 13.72
CA GLU A 560 -5.87 20.30 13.77
C GLU A 560 -6.72 21.39 13.08
N THR A 561 -6.86 22.55 13.71
CA THR A 561 -7.53 23.72 13.12
C THR A 561 -6.52 24.60 12.41
N LEU A 562 -6.70 24.83 11.10
CA LEU A 562 -5.79 25.64 10.28
C LEU A 562 -6.24 27.11 10.10
N GLY A 563 -7.40 27.47 10.66
CA GLY A 563 -8.01 28.80 10.53
C GLY A 563 -8.97 28.89 9.34
N ASN A 564 -9.67 30.01 9.20
CA ASN A 564 -10.60 30.30 8.09
C ASN A 564 -11.63 29.17 7.78
N GLY A 565 -12.08 28.44 8.82
CA GLY A 565 -13.01 27.31 8.67
C GLY A 565 -12.38 26.01 8.13
N LEU A 566 -11.06 25.95 7.96
CA LEU A 566 -10.32 24.78 7.49
C LEU A 566 -9.79 23.94 8.68
N TYR A 567 -10.02 22.64 8.59
CA TYR A 567 -9.60 21.61 9.54
C TYR A 567 -8.88 20.51 8.78
N VAL A 568 -7.81 19.95 9.35
CA VAL A 568 -7.12 18.77 8.80
C VAL A 568 -7.28 17.59 9.75
N ILE A 569 -7.60 16.42 9.19
CA ILE A 569 -8.06 15.25 9.94
C ILE A 569 -7.03 14.11 9.89
N ASP A 570 -6.90 13.43 11.03
CA ASP A 570 -5.89 12.43 11.37
C ASP A 570 -4.47 12.94 11.03
N ASP A 571 -3.55 12.06 10.68
CA ASP A 571 -2.19 12.42 10.26
C ASP A 571 -2.23 12.95 8.81
N LYS A 572 -2.77 14.17 8.66
CA LYS A 572 -2.92 14.95 7.42
C LYS A 572 -3.39 14.09 6.24
N SER A 573 -4.54 13.43 6.43
CA SER A 573 -5.12 12.47 5.48
C SER A 573 -6.25 13.05 4.62
N TYR A 574 -7.00 14.03 5.12
CA TYR A 574 -7.96 14.85 4.35
C TYR A 574 -8.27 16.17 5.09
N TYR A 575 -8.95 17.11 4.41
CA TYR A 575 -9.47 18.33 5.04
C TYR A 575 -10.99 18.38 5.07
N ILE A 576 -11.52 19.10 6.07
CA ILE A 576 -12.88 19.64 6.11
C ILE A 576 -12.77 21.17 6.04
N ARG A 577 -13.49 21.80 5.11
CA ARG A 577 -13.62 23.27 5.04
C ARG A 577 -15.08 23.67 5.20
N ILE A 578 -15.40 24.49 6.19
CA ILE A 578 -16.73 25.07 6.35
C ILE A 578 -16.88 26.23 5.36
N ASP A 579 -17.87 26.16 4.47
CA ASP A 579 -18.12 27.17 3.44
C ASP A 579 -19.20 28.18 3.87
N ASP A 580 -20.30 27.70 4.45
CA ASP A 580 -21.34 28.51 5.08
C ASP A 580 -22.04 27.69 6.18
N ALA A 581 -22.08 28.24 7.40
CA ALA A 581 -22.75 27.63 8.56
C ALA A 581 -23.91 28.48 9.11
N ALA A 582 -24.41 29.47 8.36
CA ALA A 582 -25.48 30.39 8.77
C ALA A 582 -25.23 31.07 10.15
N GLY A 583 -23.97 31.31 10.51
CA GLY A 583 -23.54 31.89 11.79
C GLY A 583 -23.29 30.89 12.92
N ALA A 584 -23.56 29.60 12.73
CA ALA A 584 -23.14 28.56 13.67
C ALA A 584 -21.61 28.42 13.71
N LYS A 585 -21.08 27.93 14.83
CA LYS A 585 -19.64 27.72 15.04
C LYS A 585 -19.33 26.24 15.19
N PRO A 586 -18.36 25.68 14.44
CA PRO A 586 -17.88 24.32 14.66
C PRO A 586 -17.21 24.19 16.03
N ILE A 587 -17.22 22.97 16.56
CA ILE A 587 -16.66 22.57 17.84
C ILE A 587 -15.79 21.34 17.59
N VAL A 588 -14.52 21.41 18.02
CA VAL A 588 -13.67 20.22 18.17
C VAL A 588 -13.76 19.78 19.63
N ARG A 589 -14.08 18.51 19.87
CA ARG A 589 -14.25 17.92 21.22
C ARG A 589 -13.58 16.56 21.31
N ASP A 590 -13.11 16.18 22.50
CA ASP A 590 -12.61 14.83 22.75
C ASP A 590 -13.78 13.86 23.00
N ALA A 591 -13.80 12.73 22.30
CA ALA A 591 -14.81 11.69 22.40
C ALA A 591 -14.19 10.30 22.20
N GLY A 592 -14.38 9.39 23.17
CA GLY A 592 -13.96 7.99 23.05
C GLY A 592 -12.45 7.74 22.86
N GLY A 593 -11.59 8.70 23.16
CA GLY A 593 -10.14 8.62 22.90
C GLY A 593 -9.70 9.09 21.50
N LYS A 594 -10.62 9.69 20.74
CA LYS A 594 -10.35 10.50 19.53
C LYS A 594 -10.95 11.90 19.72
N GLN A 595 -10.85 12.74 18.70
CA GLN A 595 -11.61 13.97 18.57
C GLN A 595 -12.75 13.84 17.56
N GLU A 596 -13.80 14.62 17.76
CA GLU A 596 -14.92 14.83 16.84
C GLU A 596 -14.98 16.32 16.46
N LEU A 597 -15.24 16.59 15.18
CA LEU A 597 -15.61 17.91 14.66
C LEU A 597 -17.12 17.90 14.42
N ILE A 598 -17.85 18.68 15.22
CA ILE A 598 -19.31 18.81 15.14
C ILE A 598 -19.72 20.28 14.97
N ILE A 599 -20.92 20.55 14.48
CA ILE A 599 -21.44 21.92 14.34
C ILE A 599 -22.95 21.98 14.60
N PRO A 600 -23.48 22.96 15.35
CA PRO A 600 -24.94 23.14 15.49
C PRO A 600 -25.59 23.38 14.12
N ILE A 601 -26.72 22.73 13.84
CA ILE A 601 -27.43 22.86 12.55
C ILE A 601 -28.91 23.20 12.77
N GLN A 602 -29.32 24.37 12.30
CA GLN A 602 -30.69 24.90 12.49
C GLN A 602 -31.45 25.11 11.17
N LYS A 603 -30.77 25.26 10.03
CA LYS A 603 -31.42 25.45 8.72
C LYS A 603 -30.58 25.00 7.53
N LYS A 604 -29.32 25.43 7.47
CA LYS A 604 -28.38 25.12 6.40
C LYS A 604 -26.98 24.92 6.97
N LEU A 605 -26.24 23.99 6.38
CA LEU A 605 -24.80 23.81 6.54
C LEU A 605 -24.21 23.50 5.16
N THR A 606 -23.14 24.19 4.81
CA THR A 606 -22.41 24.06 3.55
C THR A 606 -20.94 23.85 3.85
N TYR A 607 -20.36 22.76 3.35
CA TYR A 607 -18.96 22.44 3.60
C TYR A 607 -18.35 21.58 2.48
N SER A 608 -17.04 21.65 2.34
CA SER A 608 -16.26 20.82 1.42
C SER A 608 -15.44 19.78 2.18
N ILE A 609 -15.44 18.54 1.66
CA ILE A 609 -14.48 17.50 2.01
C ILE A 609 -13.41 17.50 0.90
N ILE A 610 -12.15 17.75 1.27
CA ILE A 610 -11.05 17.91 0.31
C ILE A 610 -10.06 16.76 0.46
N PHE A 611 -9.77 16.11 -0.68
CA PHE A 611 -8.96 14.90 -0.80
C PHE A 611 -8.05 14.97 -2.01
#